data_AF-A0A920YPT5-F1
#
_entry.id   AF-A0A920YPT5-F1
#
_cell.length_a   1.000
_cell.length_b   1.000
_cell.length_c   1.000
_cell.angle_alpha   90.00
_cell.angle_beta   90.00
_cell.angle_gamma   90.00
#
_symmetry.space_group_name_H-M   'P 1'
#
loop_
_entity.id
_entity.type
_entity.pdbx_description
1 polymer ?
#
loop_
_entity_poly.entity_id
_entity_poly.type
_entity_poly.pdbx_seq_one_letter_code
_entity_poly.pdbx_strand_id
1 'polypeptide(L)' 'MVFASRWLVSKYRLDNNIKCDFENVFSEEELKEYKFNKAVVNLKMLGMLIALPGIALILIAFR' A
#
# COMPACT_ATOMS: atom_id res chain seq x y z
N MET A 1 5.34 -8.12 -2.96
CA MET A 1 4.34 -7.04 -2.78
C MET A 1 4.79 -5.98 -1.77
N VAL A 2 5.15 -6.35 -0.54
CA VAL A 2 5.53 -5.39 0.52
C VAL A 2 6.80 -4.59 0.17
N PHE A 3 7.89 -5.26 -0.23
CA PHE A 3 9.16 -4.59 -0.57
C PHE A 3 9.13 -3.85 -1.91
N ALA A 4 8.38 -4.39 -2.89
CA ALA A 4 8.23 -3.78 -4.20
C ALA A 4 7.14 -2.69 -4.25
N SER A 5 6.53 -2.33 -3.12
CA SER A 5 5.30 -1.52 -3.12
C SER A 5 5.51 -0.13 -3.73
N ARG A 6 6.63 0.55 -3.44
CA ARG A 6 6.95 1.86 -4.04
C ARG A 6 7.10 1.78 -5.56
N TRP A 7 7.80 0.74 -6.05
CA TRP A 7 7.96 0.52 -7.48
C TRP A 7 6.62 0.19 -8.17
N LEU A 8 5.79 -0.64 -7.54
CA LEU A 8 4.45 -0.99 -8.06
C LEU A 8 3.52 0.22 -8.13
N VAL A 9 3.48 1.04 -7.07
CA VAL A 9 2.68 2.27 -7.05
C VAL A 9 3.13 3.22 -8.14
N SER A 10 4.44 3.45 -8.30
CA SER A 10 4.98 4.31 -9.36
C SER A 10 4.70 3.77 -10.77
N LYS A 11 4.97 2.47 -11.00
CA LYS A 11 4.80 1.83 -12.32
C LYS A 11 3.35 1.83 -12.80
N TYR A 12 2.40 1.58 -11.90
CA TYR A 12 0.98 1.46 -12.23
C TYR A 12 0.16 2.70 -11.84
N ARG A 13 0.79 3.76 -11.33
CA ARG A 13 0.16 5.00 -10.85
C ARG A 13 -1.03 4.74 -9.93
N LEU A 14 -0.83 3.86 -8.95
CA LEU A 14 -1.89 3.43 -8.04
C LEU A 14 -2.36 4.55 -7.09
N ASP A 15 -1.55 5.59 -6.95
CA ASP A 15 -1.83 6.82 -6.23
C ASP A 15 -3.00 7.63 -6.81
N ASN A 16 -3.27 7.51 -8.12
CA ASN A 16 -4.42 8.16 -8.77
C ASN A 16 -5.77 7.68 -8.24
N ASN A 17 -5.85 6.46 -7.71
CA ASN A 17 -7.08 5.88 -7.18
C ASN A 17 -7.32 6.22 -5.70
N ILE A 18 -6.38 6.94 -5.07
CA ILE A 18 -6.49 7.30 -3.67
C ILE A 18 -7.38 8.54 -3.53
N LYS A 19 -8.52 8.34 -2.87
CA LYS A 19 -9.39 9.42 -2.42
C LYS A 19 -8.81 10.11 -1.17
N CYS A 20 -8.90 11.42 -1.16
CA CYS A 20 -8.64 12.28 -0.01
C CYS A 20 -9.85 13.19 0.16
N ASP A 21 -10.48 13.19 1.33
CA ASP A 21 -11.66 14.03 1.57
C ASP A 21 -11.29 15.48 1.95
N PHE A 22 -9.98 15.74 2.13
CA PHE A 22 -9.43 17.01 2.58
C PHE A 22 -8.44 17.63 1.57
N GLU A 23 -8.63 17.37 0.26
CA GLU A 23 -7.72 17.86 -0.80
C GLU A 23 -7.49 19.38 -0.72
N ASN A 24 -8.53 20.12 -0.36
CA ASN A 24 -8.52 21.58 -0.29
C ASN A 24 -7.62 22.15 0.83
N VAL A 25 -7.16 21.29 1.76
CA VAL A 25 -6.31 21.67 2.89
C VAL A 25 -4.83 21.50 2.55
N PHE A 26 -4.52 20.68 1.54
CA PHE A 26 -3.15 20.40 1.13
C PHE A 26 -2.76 21.29 -0.05
N SER A 27 -1.48 21.67 -0.10
CA SER A 27 -0.88 22.11 -1.36
C SER A 27 -0.87 20.95 -2.37
N GLU A 28 -0.76 21.25 -3.67
CA GLU A 28 -0.72 20.22 -4.72
C GLU A 28 0.41 19.19 -4.50
N GLU A 29 1.56 19.66 -4.03
CA GLU A 29 2.74 18.83 -3.79
C GLU A 29 2.52 17.88 -2.60
N GLU A 30 1.99 18.40 -1.49
CA GLU A 30 1.64 17.60 -0.32
C GLU A 30 0.54 16.58 -0.63
N LEU A 31 -0.46 16.97 -1.44
CA LEU A 31 -1.54 16.07 -1.83
C LEU A 31 -1.02 14.90 -2.67
N LYS A 32 -0.10 15.18 -3.59
CA LYS A 32 0.55 14.16 -4.43
C LYS A 32 1.39 13.20 -3.58
N GLU A 33 2.18 13.73 -2.66
CA GLU A 33 2.97 12.91 -1.74
C GLU A 33 2.06 12.05 -0.83
N TYR A 34 1.00 12.63 -0.28
CA TYR A 34 0.02 11.93 0.55
C TYR A 34 -0.61 10.76 -0.21
N LYS A 35 -1.12 11.00 -1.42
CA LYS A 35 -1.76 9.95 -2.24
C LYS A 35 -0.77 8.83 -2.57
N PHE A 36 0.47 9.17 -2.91
CA PHE A 36 1.52 8.19 -3.16
C PHE A 36 1.82 7.34 -1.93
N ASN A 37 2.05 7.97 -0.78
CA ASN A 37 2.36 7.27 0.46
C ASN A 37 1.20 6.40 0.93
N LYS A 38 -0.04 6.87 0.80
CA LYS A 38 -1.25 6.10 1.13
C LYS A 38 -1.43 4.89 0.21
N ALA A 39 -1.19 5.02 -1.09
CA ALA A 39 -1.19 3.88 -2.01
C ALA A 39 -0.11 2.84 -1.64
N VAL A 40 1.09 3.30 -1.25
CA VAL A 40 2.17 2.42 -0.80
C VAL A 40 1.78 1.64 0.45
N VAL A 41 1.17 2.30 1.44
CA VAL A 41 0.72 1.65 2.68
C VAL A 41 -0.39 0.65 2.39
N ASN A 42 -1.39 1.01 1.59
CA ASN A 42 -2.48 0.11 1.22
C ASN A 42 -1.95 -1.17 0.57
N LEU A 43 -0.98 -1.05 -0.35
CA LEU A 43 -0.39 -2.20 -1.03
C LEU A 43 0.46 -3.08 -0.09
N LYS A 44 1.15 -2.47 0.89
CA LYS A 44 1.86 -3.22 1.94
C LYS A 44 0.88 -3.99 2.83
N MET A 45 -0.21 -3.35 3.26
CA MET A 45 -1.25 -3.99 4.07
C MET A 45 -1.87 -5.18 3.34
N LEU A 46 -2.21 -5.02 2.06
CA LEU A 46 -2.70 -6.11 1.22
C LEU A 46 -1.68 -7.25 1.12
N GLY A 47 -0.40 -6.92 0.89
CA GLY A 47 0.67 -7.91 0.83
C GLY A 47 0.84 -8.70 2.12
N MET A 48 0.71 -8.05 3.28
CA MET A 48 0.75 -8.72 4.58
C MET A 48 -0.48 -9.61 4.82
N LEU A 49 -1.67 -9.14 4.43
CA LEU A 49 -2.91 -9.93 4.53
C LEU A 49 -2.84 -11.22 3.71
N ILE A 50 -2.26 -11.16 2.50
CA ILE A 50 -2.05 -12.33 1.64
C ILE A 50 -1.00 -13.29 2.24
N ALA A 51 0.04 -12.77 2.90
CA ALA A 51 1.09 -13.59 3.49
C ALA A 51 0.64 -14.35 4.76
N LEU A 52 -0.31 -13.78 5.51
CA LEU A 52 -0.80 -14.29 6.80
C LEU A 52 -1.27 -15.76 6.76
N PRO A 53 -2.14 -16.19 5.80
CA PRO A 53 -2.54 -17.59 5.68
C PRO A 53 -1.36 -18.54 5.45
N GLY A 54 -0.39 -18.13 4.64
CA GLY A 54 0.81 -18.93 4.38
C GLY A 54 1.66 -19.11 5.64
N ILE A 55 1.85 -18.04 6.41
CA ILE A 55 2.54 -18.09 7.71
C ILE A 55 1.78 -18.99 8.68
N ALA A 56 0.45 -18.90 8.75
CA ALA A 56 -0.36 -19.75 9.61
C ALA A 56 -0.21 -21.23 9.26
N LEU A 57 -0.23 -21.59 7.97
CA LEU A 57 -0.01 -22.96 7.52
C LEU A 57 1.39 -23.48 7.87
N ILE A 58 2.44 -22.65 7.68
CA ILE A 58 3.82 -23.01 8.07
C ILE A 58 3.88 -23.28 9.57
N LEU A 59 3.28 -22.42 10.40
CA LEU A 59 3.23 -22.61 11.84
C LEU A 59 2.49 -23.89 12.26
N ILE A 60 1.44 -24.28 11.54
CA ILE A 60 0.72 -25.53 11.80
C ILE A 60 1.55 -26.75 11.36
N ALA A 61 2.19 -26.67 10.20
CA ALA A 61 2.91 -27.81 9.61
C ALA A 61 4.22 -28.15 10.34
N PHE A 62 4.87 -27.16 10.97
CA PHE A 62 6.15 -27.32 11.67
C PHE A 62 6.04 -27.11 13.19
N ARG A 63 4.82 -27.16 13.74
CA ARG A 63 4.56 -27.29 15.18
C ARG A 63 4.51 -28.77 15.56
#